data_AF-A0A931UEU2-F1
#
_entry.id   AF-A0A931UEU2-F1
#
_cell.length_a   1.000
_cell.length_b   1.000
_cell.length_c   1.000
_cell.angle_alpha   90.00
_cell.angle_beta   90.00
_cell.angle_gamma   90.00
#
_symmetry.space_group_name_H-M   'P 1'
#
loop_
_entity.id
_entity.type
_entity.pdbx_description
1 polymer ?
#
loop_
_entity_poly.entity_id
_entity_poly.type
_entity_poly.pdbx_seq_one_letter_code
_entity_poly.pdbx_strand_id
1 'polypeptide(L)'
;MDNTSLRHYRDKLLKRREQILAAIRHLEKESQEVTGKRHLDWVDQAADENEIRLLDRLNEGYLTELGRIEMAQRRVLSGSYGLCLGCHRPIEPARLEASPETEFCLECQDLRERFERAV
;
A
#
# COMPACT_ATOMS: atom_id res chain seq x y z
N MET A 1 -21.55 -3.83 -10.59
CA MET A 1 -21.00 -2.46 -10.44
C MET A 1 -21.23 -1.73 -11.75
N ASP A 2 -21.60 -0.45 -11.71
CA ASP A 2 -21.83 0.38 -12.90
C ASP A 2 -20.50 0.90 -13.49
N ASN A 3 -20.54 1.28 -14.77
CA ASN A 3 -19.34 1.70 -15.52
C ASN A 3 -18.77 3.05 -15.02
N THR A 4 -19.63 3.92 -14.46
CA THR A 4 -19.22 5.21 -13.91
C THR A 4 -18.45 5.03 -12.61
N SER A 5 -18.96 4.24 -11.66
CA SER A 5 -18.21 3.94 -10.42
C SER A 5 -16.91 3.20 -10.70
N LEU A 6 -16.88 2.29 -11.68
CA LEU A 6 -15.65 1.57 -12.03
C LEU A 6 -14.56 2.54 -12.54
N ARG A 7 -14.93 3.52 -13.37
CA ARG A 7 -14.03 4.58 -13.82
C ARG A 7 -13.50 5.41 -12.65
N HIS A 8 -14.39 5.82 -11.74
CA HIS A 8 -14.03 6.57 -10.53
C HIS A 8 -12.97 5.83 -9.68
N TYR A 9 -13.20 4.54 -9.38
CA TYR A 9 -12.24 3.77 -8.58
C TYR A 9 -10.91 3.53 -9.33
N ARG A 10 -10.96 3.28 -10.64
CA ARG A 10 -9.76 3.15 -11.46
C ARG A 10 -8.91 4.42 -11.41
N ASP A 11 -9.53 5.58 -11.56
CA ASP A 11 -8.83 6.86 -11.55
C ASP A 11 -8.25 7.17 -10.16
N LYS A 12 -8.96 6.81 -9.08
CA LYS A 12 -8.42 6.84 -7.71
C LYS A 12 -7.20 5.94 -7.52
N LEU A 13 -7.26 4.69 -8.00
CA LEU A 13 -6.13 3.75 -7.92
C LEU A 13 -4.91 4.27 -8.68
N LEU A 14 -5.11 4.84 -9.87
CA LEU A 14 -4.03 5.45 -10.66
C LEU A 14 -3.38 6.62 -9.92
N LYS A 15 -4.19 7.55 -9.40
CA LYS A 15 -3.70 8.70 -8.63
C LYS A 15 -2.92 8.26 -7.40
N ARG A 16 -3.43 7.26 -6.66
CA ARG A 16 -2.75 6.74 -5.47
C ARG A 16 -1.43 6.03 -5.83
N ARG A 17 -1.40 5.26 -6.92
CA ARG A 17 -0.16 4.65 -7.45
C ARG A 17 0.91 5.70 -7.73
N GLU A 18 0.55 6.79 -8.39
CA GLU A 18 1.49 7.88 -8.69
C GLU A 18 2.04 8.53 -7.41
N GLN A 19 1.18 8.76 -6.41
CA GLN A 19 1.60 9.29 -5.11
C GLN A 19 2.58 8.36 -4.38
N ILE A 20 2.31 7.06 -4.36
CA ILE A 20 3.19 6.08 -3.71
C ILE A 20 4.53 5.98 -4.43
N LEU A 21 4.54 5.94 -5.76
CA LEU A 21 5.79 5.93 -6.53
C LEU A 21 6.63 7.19 -6.30
N ALA A 22 5.98 8.34 -6.12
CA ALA A 22 6.68 9.57 -5.73
C ALA A 22 7.24 9.49 -4.30
N ALA A 23 6.49 8.92 -3.35
CA ALA A 23 6.93 8.73 -1.98
C ALA A 23 8.13 7.76 -1.88
N ILE A 24 8.09 6.62 -2.60
CA ILE A 24 9.20 5.66 -2.67
C ILE A 24 10.47 6.35 -3.17
N ARG A 25 10.40 7.08 -4.29
CA ARG A 25 11.55 7.82 -4.82
C ARG A 25 12.12 8.84 -3.83
N HIS A 26 11.24 9.47 -3.05
CA HIS A 26 11.67 10.42 -2.02
C HIS A 26 12.43 9.73 -0.88
N LEU A 27 11.87 8.64 -0.35
CA LEU A 27 12.48 7.86 0.73
C LEU A 27 13.82 7.24 0.31
N GLU A 28 13.92 6.74 -0.93
CA GLU A 28 15.18 6.23 -1.48
C GLU A 28 16.27 7.30 -1.51
N LYS A 29 15.89 8.53 -1.90
CA LYS A 29 16.81 9.67 -1.90
C LYS A 29 17.24 10.05 -0.49
N GLU A 30 16.31 10.13 0.46
CA GLU A 30 16.63 10.41 1.88
C GLU A 30 17.56 9.36 2.46
N SER A 31 17.29 8.07 2.22
CA SER A 31 18.12 6.96 2.70
C SER A 31 19.56 7.04 2.16
N GLN A 32 19.72 7.41 0.88
CA GLN A 32 21.03 7.66 0.27
C GLN A 32 21.76 8.84 0.91
N GLU A 33 21.04 9.92 1.22
CA GLU A 33 21.62 11.11 1.87
C GLU A 33 22.11 10.78 3.30
N VAL A 34 21.34 10.04 4.10
CA VAL A 34 21.76 9.61 5.45
C VAL A 34 22.97 8.68 5.36
N THR A 35 22.94 7.71 4.45
CA THR A 35 24.06 6.78 4.24
C THR A 35 25.33 7.50 3.80
N GLY A 36 25.21 8.52 2.94
CA GLY A 36 26.32 9.36 2.51
C GLY A 36 26.93 10.18 3.64
N LYS A 37 26.10 10.76 4.53
CA LYS A 37 26.55 11.51 5.72
C LYS A 37 27.27 10.61 6.74
N ARG A 38 26.74 9.42 6.99
CA ARG A 38 27.37 8.42 7.88
C ARG A 38 28.80 8.07 7.47
N HIS A 39 29.10 8.10 6.18
CA HIS A 39 30.47 7.85 5.69
C HIS A 39 31.45 9.00 6.01
N LEU A 40 30.94 10.19 6.36
CA LEU A 40 31.73 11.39 6.66
C LEU A 40 31.94 11.58 8.17
N ASP A 41 30.96 11.22 9.01
CA ASP A 41 30.99 11.41 10.47
C ASP A 41 30.78 10.09 11.23
N TRP A 42 31.78 9.68 12.00
CA TRP A 42 31.81 8.42 12.78
C TRP A 42 31.16 8.52 14.17
N VAL A 43 30.76 9.72 14.60
CA VAL A 43 30.36 10.00 15.99
C VAL A 43 28.91 9.59 16.28
N ASP A 44 28.01 9.65 15.29
CA ASP A 44 26.55 9.48 15.48
C ASP A 44 25.95 8.23 14.81
N GLN A 45 26.77 7.18 14.60
CA GLN A 45 26.39 5.97 13.85
C GLN A 45 25.06 5.32 14.32
N ALA A 46 24.78 5.33 15.63
CA ALA A 46 23.55 4.72 16.16
C ALA A 46 22.28 5.50 15.78
N ALA A 47 22.38 6.83 15.67
CA ALA A 47 21.26 7.67 15.23
C ALA A 47 20.97 7.43 13.74
N ASP A 48 22.02 7.45 12.91
CA ASP A 48 21.91 7.19 11.47
C ASP A 48 21.33 5.80 11.17
N GLU A 49 21.75 4.77 11.92
CA GLU A 49 21.20 3.41 11.76
C GLU A 49 19.71 3.33 12.12
N ASN A 50 19.27 4.10 13.11
CA ASN A 50 17.85 4.15 13.46
C ASN A 50 17.03 4.90 12.40
N GLU A 51 17.58 6.00 11.87
CA GLU A 51 16.97 6.76 10.79
C GLU A 51 16.81 5.91 9.52
N ILE A 52 17.88 5.22 9.08
CA ILE A 52 17.83 4.30 7.94
C ILE A 52 16.78 3.21 8.16
N ARG A 53 16.75 2.57 9.34
CA ARG A 53 15.74 1.55 9.66
C ARG A 53 14.31 2.09 9.61
N LEU A 54 14.08 3.34 10.00
CA LEU A 54 12.77 3.97 9.90
C LEU A 54 12.40 4.19 8.43
N LEU A 55 13.31 4.72 7.61
CA LEU A 55 13.09 4.94 6.18
C LEU A 55 12.79 3.63 5.45
N ASP A 56 13.52 2.56 5.76
CA ASP A 56 13.32 1.24 5.18
C ASP A 56 11.92 0.68 5.49
N ARG A 57 11.47 0.78 6.76
CA ARG A 57 10.12 0.34 7.16
C ARG A 57 9.02 1.13 6.45
N LEU A 58 9.20 2.44 6.28
CA LEU A 58 8.26 3.27 5.53
C LEU A 58 8.21 2.83 4.06
N ASN A 59 9.37 2.55 3.46
CA ASN A 59 9.47 2.08 2.09
C ASN A 59 8.80 0.71 1.89
N GLU A 60 9.03 -0.24 2.81
CA GLU A 60 8.35 -1.55 2.81
C GLU A 60 6.82 -1.42 2.89
N GLY A 61 6.32 -0.49 3.71
CA GLY A 61 4.90 -0.17 3.80
C GLY A 61 4.33 0.32 2.47
N TYR A 62 5.03 1.24 1.81
CA TYR A 62 4.64 1.76 0.50
C TYR A 62 4.69 0.70 -0.60
N LEU A 63 5.70 -0.16 -0.61
CA LEU A 63 5.81 -1.28 -1.56
C LEU A 63 4.65 -2.28 -1.38
N THR A 64 4.29 -2.57 -0.13
CA THR A 64 3.15 -3.42 0.19
C THR A 64 1.83 -2.80 -0.31
N GLU A 65 1.64 -1.51 -0.08
CA GLU A 65 0.46 -0.78 -0.58
C GLU A 65 0.41 -0.75 -2.12
N LEU A 66 1.55 -0.50 -2.77
CA LEU A 66 1.69 -0.54 -4.23
C LEU A 66 1.26 -1.89 -4.80
N GLY A 67 1.71 -2.99 -4.18
CA GLY A 67 1.32 -4.34 -4.58
C GLY A 67 -0.20 -4.56 -4.53
N ARG A 68 -0.87 -4.07 -3.47
CA ARG A 68 -2.34 -4.13 -3.35
C ARG A 68 -3.04 -3.32 -4.44
N ILE A 69 -2.53 -2.13 -4.76
CA ILE A 69 -3.07 -1.27 -5.82
C ILE A 69 -2.92 -1.93 -7.19
N GLU A 70 -1.77 -2.52 -7.49
CA GLU A 70 -1.56 -3.24 -8.75
C GLU A 70 -2.49 -4.46 -8.87
N MET A 71 -2.71 -5.19 -7.77
CA MET A 71 -3.72 -6.25 -7.71
C MET A 71 -5.13 -5.73 -7.97
N ALA A 72 -5.50 -4.60 -7.37
CA ALA A 72 -6.78 -3.96 -7.62
C ALA A 72 -6.95 -3.53 -9.08
N GLN A 73 -5.92 -2.95 -9.70
CA GLN A 73 -5.91 -2.60 -11.12
C GLN A 73 -6.06 -3.84 -12.02
N ARG A 74 -5.37 -4.94 -11.70
CA ARG A 74 -5.58 -6.23 -12.40
C ARG A 74 -7.03 -6.71 -12.31
N ARG A 75 -7.65 -6.61 -11.12
CA ARG A 75 -9.07 -6.96 -10.93
C ARG A 75 -10.02 -6.06 -11.71
N VAL A 76 -9.69 -4.79 -11.90
CA VAL A 76 -10.47 -3.88 -12.77
C VAL A 76 -10.42 -4.37 -14.21
N LEU A 77 -9.24 -4.77 -14.69
CA LEU A 77 -9.07 -5.29 -16.05
C LEU A 77 -9.77 -6.63 -16.27
N SER A 78 -9.77 -7.52 -15.28
CA SER A 78 -10.44 -8.83 -15.36
C SER A 78 -11.94 -8.77 -15.06
N GLY A 79 -12.48 -7.62 -14.68
CA GLY A 79 -13.90 -7.44 -14.34
C GLY A 79 -14.33 -8.01 -12.98
N SER A 80 -13.39 -8.43 -12.13
CA SER A 80 -13.66 -8.97 -10.79
C SER A 80 -13.51 -7.94 -9.67
N TYR A 81 -13.25 -6.68 -10.02
CA TYR A 81 -13.13 -5.59 -9.06
C TYR A 81 -14.42 -5.38 -8.26
N GLY A 82 -14.26 -5.12 -6.96
CA GLY A 82 -15.38 -4.97 -6.03
C GLY A 82 -15.96 -6.28 -5.50
N LEU A 83 -15.36 -7.44 -5.82
CA LEU A 83 -15.66 -8.72 -5.19
C LEU A 83 -14.59 -9.07 -4.15
N CYS A 84 -15.04 -9.57 -3.00
CA CYS A 84 -14.19 -10.05 -1.91
C CYS A 84 -13.44 -11.32 -2.33
N LEU A 85 -12.13 -11.38 -2.14
CA LEU A 85 -11.32 -12.57 -2.47
C LEU A 85 -11.59 -13.76 -1.54
N GLY A 86 -12.12 -13.54 -0.35
CA GLY A 86 -12.43 -14.60 0.62
C GLY A 86 -13.78 -15.28 0.37
N CYS A 87 -14.84 -14.48 0.20
CA CYS A 87 -16.22 -15.00 0.10
C CYS A 87 -16.92 -14.70 -1.23
N HIS A 88 -16.25 -14.03 -2.18
CA HIS A 88 -16.79 -13.68 -3.51
C HIS A 88 -18.05 -12.79 -3.49
N ARG A 89 -18.45 -12.28 -2.33
CA ARG A 89 -19.54 -11.30 -2.21
C ARG A 89 -19.05 -9.89 -2.57
N PRO A 90 -19.96 -9.00 -3.01
CA PRO A 90 -19.63 -7.60 -3.24
C PRO A 90 -19.05 -6.93 -2.00
N ILE A 91 -18.01 -6.12 -2.19
CA ILE A 91 -17.43 -5.26 -1.17
C ILE A 91 -18.28 -4.00 -1.05
N GLU A 92 -18.51 -3.53 0.16
CA GLU A 92 -19.30 -2.34 0.44
C GLU A 92 -18.72 -1.11 -0.29
N PRO A 93 -19.54 -0.33 -1.01
CA PRO A 93 -19.06 0.86 -1.72
C PRO A 93 -18.33 1.86 -0.81
N ALA A 94 -18.82 2.05 0.42
CA ALA A 94 -18.16 2.92 1.40
C ALA A 94 -16.72 2.46 1.73
N ARG A 95 -16.47 1.14 1.70
CA ARG A 95 -15.14 0.57 1.93
C ARG A 95 -14.23 0.79 0.71
N LEU A 96 -14.73 0.59 -0.50
CA LEU A 96 -14.00 0.89 -1.74
C LEU A 96 -13.72 2.39 -1.90
N GLU A 97 -14.61 3.23 -1.38
CA GLU A 97 -14.45 4.68 -1.41
C GLU A 97 -13.32 5.16 -0.47
N ALA A 98 -13.22 4.54 0.71
CA ALA A 98 -12.15 4.79 1.67
C ALA A 98 -10.81 4.15 1.26
N SER A 99 -10.84 2.92 0.77
CA SER A 99 -9.67 2.12 0.40
C SER A 99 -9.95 1.32 -0.87
N PRO A 100 -9.76 1.91 -2.06
CA PRO A 100 -10.09 1.28 -3.35
C PRO A 100 -9.24 0.04 -3.65
N GLU A 101 -8.11 -0.14 -2.98
CA GLU A 101 -7.23 -1.29 -3.10
C GLU A 101 -7.68 -2.51 -2.28
N THR A 102 -8.70 -2.37 -1.42
CA THR A 102 -9.16 -3.45 -0.52
C THR A 102 -9.48 -4.74 -1.27
N GLU A 103 -9.06 -5.86 -0.70
CA GLU A 103 -9.22 -7.20 -1.29
C GLU A 103 -10.39 -7.97 -0.67
N PHE A 104 -10.75 -7.60 0.55
CA PHE A 104 -11.73 -8.30 1.36
C PHE A 104 -12.88 -7.38 1.77
N CYS A 105 -14.06 -7.97 1.97
CA CYS A 105 -15.14 -7.34 2.72
C CYS A 105 -14.77 -7.27 4.21
N LEU A 106 -15.54 -6.52 4.99
CA LEU A 106 -15.26 -6.31 6.42
C LEU A 106 -15.18 -7.62 7.20
N GLU A 107 -16.10 -8.55 6.96
CA GLU A 107 -16.16 -9.85 7.65
C GLU A 107 -14.92 -10.72 7.37
N CYS A 108 -14.52 -10.82 6.10
CA CYS A 108 -13.33 -11.58 5.72
C CYS A 108 -12.04 -10.93 6.23
N GLN A 109 -11.99 -9.59 6.27
CA GLN A 109 -10.87 -8.86 6.83
C GLN A 109 -10.73 -9.12 8.34
N ASP A 110 -11.81 -8.98 9.11
CA ASP A 110 -11.80 -9.22 10.57
C ASP A 110 -11.39 -10.66 10.88
N LEU A 111 -11.90 -11.64 10.12
CA LEU A 111 -11.48 -13.03 10.26
C LEU A 111 -9.97 -13.21 10.04
N ARG A 112 -9.41 -12.59 8.99
CA ARG A 112 -7.99 -12.67 8.67
C ARG A 112 -7.11 -12.04 9.75
N GLU A 113 -7.49 -10.87 10.26
CA GLU A 113 -6.77 -10.18 11.33
C GLU A 113 -6.79 -10.97 12.65
N ARG A 114 -7.90 -11.64 12.97
CA ARG A 114 -7.98 -12.54 14.14
C ARG A 114 -7.04 -13.73 14.01
N PHE A 115 -6.94 -14.32 12.82
CA PHE A 115 -5.99 -15.40 12.57
C PHE A 115 -4.55 -14.93 12.68
N GLU A 116 -4.20 -13.77 12.12
CA GLU A 116 -2.84 -13.22 12.21
C GLU A 116 -2.41 -12.92 13.65
N ARG A 117 -3.34 -12.52 14.54
CA ARG A 117 -3.06 -12.25 15.96
C ARG A 117 -2.93 -13.51 16.82
N ALA A 118 -3.42 -14.65 16.32
CA ALA A 118 -3.40 -15.92 17.05
C ALA A 118 -2.14 -16.77 16.78
N VAL A 119 -1.28 -16.30 15.88
CA VAL A 119 0.02 -16.90 15.48
C VAL A 119 1.14 -16.13 16.16
#